data_AF-A0AAU7D3V1-F1
#
_entry.id   AF-A0AAU7D3V1-F1
#
_cell.length_a   1.000
_cell.length_b   1.000
_cell.length_c   1.000
_cell.angle_alpha   90.00
_cell.angle_beta   90.00
_cell.angle_gamma   90.00
#
_symmetry.space_group_name_H-M   'P 1'
#
loop_
_entity.id
_entity.type
_entity.pdbx_description
1 polymer ?
#
loop_
_entity_poly.entity_id
_entity_poly.type
_entity_poly.pdbx_seq_one_letter_code
_entity_poly.pdbx_strand_id
1 'polypeptide(L)' 'MLAGVLNALRKILIHGARAAVLRIKRDGVPIGAWLDRLDARAHKNVVVVAMANKLARIAWAVLSSGNEYSPTAVPA' A
#
# COMPACT_ATOMS: atom_id res chain seq x y z
N MET A 1 -10.80 -23.33 8.92
CA MET A 1 -9.97 -22.45 9.78
C MET A 1 -9.01 -21.54 9.00
N LEU A 2 -8.50 -21.92 7.82
CA LEU A 2 -7.51 -21.13 7.03
C LEU A 2 -8.07 -19.86 6.34
N ALA A 3 -9.36 -19.81 5.98
CA ALA A 3 -9.96 -18.64 5.32
C ALA A 3 -10.11 -17.41 6.24
N GLY A 4 -10.13 -17.60 7.56
CA GLY A 4 -10.29 -16.52 8.54
C GLY A 4 -9.08 -15.60 8.61
N VAL A 5 -7.87 -16.15 8.51
CA VAL A 5 -6.60 -15.41 8.63
C VAL A 5 -6.35 -14.55 7.39
N LEU A 6 -6.60 -15.07 6.20
CA LEU A 6 -6.47 -14.31 4.96
C LEU A 6 -7.44 -13.12 4.91
N ASN A 7 -8.66 -13.30 5.45
CA ASN A 7 -9.65 -12.23 5.56
C ASN A 7 -9.25 -11.16 6.60
N ALA A 8 -8.56 -11.54 7.68
CA ALA A 8 -8.07 -10.58 8.68
C ALA A 8 -6.99 -9.66 8.08
N LEU A 9 -6.00 -10.24 7.38
CA LEU A 9 -4.91 -9.49 6.77
C LEU A 9 -5.43 -8.48 5.72
N ARG A 10 -6.36 -8.91 4.87
CA ARG A 10 -7.00 -8.03 3.89
C ARG A 10 -7.68 -6.84 4.56
N LYS A 11 -8.44 -7.06 5.64
CA LYS A 11 -9.14 -5.99 6.35
C LYS A 11 -8.17 -4.97 6.93
N ILE A 12 -7.14 -5.40 7.66
CA ILE A 12 -6.18 -4.47 8.26
C ILE A 12 -5.41 -3.67 7.20
N LEU A 13 -5.07 -4.29 6.07
CA LEU A 13 -4.41 -3.59 4.95
C LEU A 13 -5.32 -2.53 4.33
N ILE A 14 -6.62 -2.80 4.17
CA ILE A 14 -7.58 -1.83 3.65
C ILE A 14 -7.76 -0.65 4.62
N HIS A 15 -7.85 -0.91 5.93
CA HIS A 15 -7.94 0.15 6.93
C HIS A 15 -6.66 1.01 6.98
N GLY A 16 -5.49 0.37 6.98
CA GLY A 16 -4.20 1.07 6.93
C GLY A 16 -4.05 1.90 5.65
N ALA A 17 -4.43 1.35 4.50
CA ALA A 17 -4.43 2.06 3.23
C ALA A 17 -5.37 3.27 3.23
N ARG A 18 -6.56 3.14 3.83
CA ARG A 18 -7.50 4.26 3.96
C ARG A 18 -6.90 5.38 4.81
N ALA A 19 -6.28 5.05 5.94
CA ALA A 19 -5.60 6.04 6.79
C ALA A 19 -4.43 6.71 6.04
N ALA A 20 -3.62 5.94 5.32
CA ALA A 20 -2.51 6.46 4.53
C ALA A 20 -2.97 7.41 3.41
N VAL A 21 -3.97 7.02 2.63
CA VAL A 21 -4.53 7.85 1.54
C VAL A 21 -5.03 9.21 2.04
N LEU A 22 -5.57 9.26 3.26
CA LEU A 22 -6.11 10.46 3.90
C LEU A 22 -5.05 11.34 4.57
N ARG A 23 -3.90 10.79 4.97
CA ARG A 23 -2.96 11.50 5.88
C ARG A 23 -1.54 11.63 5.35
N ILE A 24 -1.15 10.90 4.31
CA ILE A 24 0.19 11.00 3.75
C ILE A 24 0.39 12.40 3.15
N LYS A 25 1.52 13.04 3.47
CA LYS A 25 1.97 14.22 2.74
C LYS A 25 2.33 13.78 1.33
N ARG A 26 1.66 14.35 0.33
CA ARG A 26 1.82 13.94 -1.07
C ARG A 26 2.92 14.72 -1.79
N ASP A 27 3.24 15.90 -1.29
CA ASP A 27 4.20 16.81 -1.91
C ASP A 27 5.62 16.25 -1.88
N GLY A 28 6.30 16.32 -3.02
CA GLY A 28 7.71 15.95 -3.15
C GLY A 28 8.01 14.45 -3.01
N VAL A 29 7.00 13.58 -2.95
CA VAL A 29 7.21 12.12 -2.82
C VAL A 29 6.59 11.33 -3.98
N PRO A 30 7.28 10.30 -4.53
CA PRO A 30 6.77 9.51 -5.66
C PRO A 30 5.41 8.85 -5.43
N ILE A 31 5.13 8.42 -4.19
CA ILE A 31 3.85 7.84 -3.81
C ILE A 31 2.70 8.86 -3.88
N GLY A 32 2.97 10.12 -3.57
CA GLY A 32 1.99 11.20 -3.62
C GLY A 32 1.56 11.47 -5.04
N ALA A 33 2.51 11.71 -5.94
CA ALA A 33 2.23 11.90 -7.37
C ALA A 33 1.48 10.71 -8.00
N TRP A 34 1.78 9.47 -7.56
CA TRP A 34 1.04 8.28 -8.00
C TRP A 34 -0.41 8.25 -7.48
N LEU A 35 -0.63 8.63 -6.22
CA LEU A 35 -1.96 8.75 -5.64
C LEU A 35 -2.78 9.86 -6.30
N ASP A 36 -2.18 11.01 -6.62
CA ASP A 36 -2.87 12.11 -7.29
C ASP A 36 -3.33 11.71 -8.69
N ARG A 37 -2.48 11.01 -9.45
CA ARG A 37 -2.85 10.43 -10.76
C ARG A 37 -3.95 9.38 -10.66
N LEU A 38 -4.06 8.67 -9.53
CA LEU A 38 -5.13 7.71 -9.29
C LEU A 38 -6.44 8.40 -8.92
N ASP A 39 -6.37 9.38 -8.01
CA ASP A 39 -7.52 10.18 -7.58
C ASP A 39 -8.16 10.94 -8.75
N ALA A 40 -7.36 11.36 -9.74
CA ALA A 40 -7.87 12.04 -10.93
C ALA A 40 -8.74 11.17 -11.85
N ARG A 41 -8.65 9.83 -11.75
CA ARG A 41 -9.30 8.91 -12.71
C ARG A 41 -10.09 7.77 -12.09
N ALA A 42 -10.11 7.63 -10.76
CA ALA A 42 -10.73 6.51 -10.08
C ALA A 42 -11.48 6.94 -8.81
N HIS A 43 -12.55 6.20 -8.49
CA HIS A 43 -13.29 6.40 -7.25
C HIS A 43 -12.42 6.14 -6.01
N LYS A 44 -12.65 6.86 -4.91
CA LYS A 44 -11.84 6.78 -3.67
C LYS A 44 -11.66 5.35 -3.14
N ASN A 45 -12.70 4.51 -3.21
CA ASN A 45 -12.58 3.11 -2.78
C ASN A 45 -11.59 2.31 -3.65
N VAL A 46 -11.51 2.58 -4.95
CA VAL A 46 -10.54 1.96 -5.85
C VAL A 46 -9.12 2.43 -5.50
N VAL A 47 -8.94 3.71 -5.18
CA VAL A 47 -7.64 4.25 -4.74
C VAL A 47 -7.18 3.61 -3.44
N VAL A 48 -8.07 3.42 -2.47
CA VAL A 48 -7.77 2.72 -1.20
C VAL A 48 -7.35 1.27 -1.46
N VAL A 49 -8.08 0.54 -2.31
CA VAL A 49 -7.73 -0.85 -2.65
C VAL A 49 -6.39 -0.92 -3.39
N ALA A 50 -6.13 -0.01 -4.33
CA ALA A 50 -4.85 0.08 -5.03
C ALA A 50 -3.70 0.37 -4.07
N MET A 51 -3.89 1.26 -3.09
CA MET A 51 -2.92 1.54 -2.05
C MET A 51 -2.67 0.31 -1.17
N ALA A 52 -3.73 -0.40 -0.76
CA ALA A 52 -3.60 -1.64 0.01
C ALA A 52 -2.81 -2.70 -0.75
N ASN A 53 -3.07 -2.85 -2.06
CA ASN A 53 -2.30 -3.77 -2.90
C ASN A 53 -0.82 -3.35 -3.00
N LYS A 54 -0.54 -2.04 -3.15
CA LYS A 54 0.85 -1.54 -3.17
C LYS A 54 1.58 -1.85 -1.86
N LEU A 55 0.94 -1.62 -0.71
CA LEU A 55 1.48 -1.96 0.61
C LEU A 55 1.70 -3.47 0.76
N ALA A 56 0.74 -4.29 0.31
CA ALA A 56 0.87 -5.76 0.34
C ALA A 56 2.08 -6.24 -0.45
N ARG A 57 2.34 -5.69 -1.65
CA ARG A 57 3.53 -6.04 -2.44
C ARG A 57 4.83 -5.61 -1.77
N ILE A 58 4.86 -4.44 -1.13
CA ILE A 58 6.05 -3.98 -0.38
C ILE A 58 6.31 -4.93 0.80
N ALA A 59 5.29 -5.22 1.60
CA ALA A 59 5.40 -6.15 2.72
C ALA A 59 5.87 -7.53 2.23
N TRP A 60 5.30 -8.04 1.14
CA TRP A 60 5.73 -9.30 0.54
C TRP A 60 7.21 -9.26 0.11
N ALA A 61 7.64 -8.22 -0.59
CA ALA A 61 9.04 -8.10 -1.03
C ALA A 61 10.01 -8.08 0.16
N VAL A 62 9.70 -7.32 1.22
CA VAL A 62 10.51 -7.28 2.45
C VAL A 62 10.54 -8.66 3.10
N LEU A 63 9.37 -9.24 3.39
CA LEU A 63 9.26 -10.52 4.09
C LEU A 63 9.88 -11.69 3.32
N SER A 64 9.75 -11.70 1.99
CA SER A 64 10.33 -12.77 1.15
C SER A 64 11.82 -12.59 0.90
N SER A 65 12.34 -11.36 0.96
CA SER A 65 13.78 -11.10 0.81
C SER A 65 14.59 -11.42 2.07
N GLY A 66 13.95 -11.49 3.24
CA GLY A 66 14.64 -11.61 4.53
C GLY A 66 15.42 -10.34 4.94
N ASN A 67 15.42 -9.30 4.11
CA ASN A 67 16.08 -8.03 4.38
C ASN A 67 15.15 -7.09 5.16
N GLU A 68 15.76 -6.15 5.86
CA GLU A 68 15.02 -5.05 6.48
C GLU A 68 14.42 -4.11 5.42
N TYR A 69 13.35 -3.42 5.81
CA TYR A 69 12.74 -2.42 4.93
C TYR A 69 13.72 -1.27 4.65
N SER A 70 14.06 -1.08 3.37
CA SER A 70 14.88 0.04 2.91
C SER A 70 14.04 0.96 2.00
N PRO A 71 13.80 2.22 2.39
CA PRO A 71 13.05 3.19 1.58
C PRO A 71 13.71 3.52 0.23
N THR A 72 15.01 3.26 0.12
CA THR A 72 15.85 3.55 -1.05
C THR A 72 16.32 2.27 -1.74
N ALA A 73 15.71 1.12 -1.42
CA ALA A 73 16.08 -0.16 -2.00
C ALA A 73 16.10 -0.08 -3.53
N VAL A 74 17.29 -0.21 -4.11
CA VAL A 74 17.48 -0.41 -5.55
C VAL A 74 17.23 -1.90 -5.79
N PRO A 75 16.29 -2.28 -6.68
CA PRO A 75 16.12 -3.69 -7.03
C PRO A 75 17.43 -4.23 -7.59
N ALA A 76 17.85 -5.40 -7.09
CA ALA A 76 19.03 -6.11 -7.55
C ALA A 76 18.90 -6.56 -9.01
#